data_AF-A0A947V7C5-F1
#
_entry.id   AF-A0A947V7C5-F1
#
_cell.length_a   1.000
_cell.length_b   1.000
_cell.length_c   1.000
_cell.angle_alpha   90.00
_cell.angle_beta   90.00
_cell.angle_gamma   90.00
#
_symmetry.space_group_name_H-M   'P 1'
#
loop_
_entity.id
_entity.type
_entity.pdbx_description
1 polymer ?
#
loop_
_entity_poly.entity_id
_entity_poly.type
_entity_poly.pdbx_seq_one_letter_code
_entity_poly.pdbx_strand_id
1 'polypeptide(L)'
;MLSGCEKISDWLAGKPDIAFAPAGDTYAGKPDFAQVEYEYPIPLQELAKVTPKYLASLNQEELDQLYARLSSGPIPDGPFDGEIVFPRGSSGKLRAAEIIGGLKGLGVNFKGRMLETAGEALWKGKVFYRDQKVLRNRIQDLSVLRPVIGPGDIPKIDVDGRDAWLLFPAKLYCGQSLIDSRRESIIIDYAFTDEIRGYREKPDFLAGRRGLKVRDEIRMVRPGLYLGRAYMDHAFVLNFVLANKAMDKAGRAEFETGQVKDECWPGTQTRVVAATH
;
A
#
# COMPACT_ATOMS: atom_id res chain seq x y z
N MET A 1 -1.18 31.93 -7.25
CA MET A 1 -2.35 32.05 -6.37
C MET A 1 -3.38 31.00 -6.76
N LEU A 2 -3.30 29.76 -6.23
CA LEU A 2 -4.31 28.70 -6.44
C LEU A 2 -4.50 27.80 -5.20
N SER A 3 -3.87 28.12 -4.06
CA SER A 3 -3.93 27.32 -2.82
C SER A 3 -5.26 27.40 -2.06
N GLY A 4 -6.15 28.34 -2.43
CA GLY A 4 -7.41 28.60 -1.71
C GLY A 4 -8.52 27.62 -2.06
N CYS A 5 -8.69 27.27 -3.35
CA CYS A 5 -9.79 26.42 -3.79
C CYS A 5 -9.60 24.95 -3.40
N GLU A 6 -8.38 24.42 -3.39
CA GLU A 6 -8.09 23.03 -2.99
C GLU A 6 -8.41 22.76 -1.51
N LYS A 7 -8.13 23.71 -0.62
CA LYS A 7 -8.46 23.58 0.81
C LYS A 7 -9.97 23.59 1.06
N ILE A 8 -10.72 24.28 0.22
CA ILE A 8 -12.19 24.39 0.34
C ILE A 8 -12.86 23.13 -0.20
N SER A 9 -12.37 22.54 -1.29
CA SER A 9 -12.88 21.26 -1.80
C SER A 9 -12.60 20.09 -0.84
N ASP A 10 -11.42 20.05 -0.22
CA ASP A 10 -11.07 19.03 0.78
C ASP A 10 -11.88 19.18 2.09
N TRP A 11 -12.38 20.38 2.38
CA TRP A 11 -13.26 20.64 3.53
C TRP A 11 -14.74 20.37 3.22
N LEU A 12 -15.16 20.53 1.97
CA LEU A 12 -16.52 20.24 1.48
C LEU A 12 -16.77 18.76 1.19
N ALA A 13 -15.73 17.97 0.91
CA ALA A 13 -15.82 16.52 0.87
C ALA A 13 -16.05 16.00 2.30
N GLY A 14 -17.33 15.81 2.66
CA GLY A 14 -17.71 15.27 3.97
C GLY A 14 -16.97 13.96 4.28
N LYS A 15 -16.77 13.70 5.58
CA LYS A 15 -16.17 12.43 6.05
C LYS A 15 -16.90 11.25 5.39
N PRO A 16 -16.17 10.23 4.86
CA PRO A 16 -16.80 9.02 4.33
C PRO A 16 -17.72 8.38 5.36
N ASP A 17 -18.92 8.00 4.94
CA ASP A 17 -19.90 7.26 5.73
C ASP A 17 -19.76 5.76 5.42
N ILE A 18 -18.69 5.16 5.95
CA ILE A 18 -18.39 3.74 5.75
C ILE A 18 -18.70 3.00 7.05
N ALA A 19 -19.67 2.09 6.99
CA ALA A 19 -19.99 1.20 8.10
C ALA A 19 -18.93 0.08 8.26
N PHE A 20 -18.69 -0.31 9.51
CA PHE A 20 -17.82 -1.41 9.89
C PHE A 20 -18.59 -2.38 10.78
N ALA A 21 -18.35 -3.68 10.60
CA ALA A 21 -18.93 -4.68 11.47
C ALA A 21 -18.30 -4.61 12.87
N PRO A 22 -19.05 -4.89 13.95
CA PRO A 22 -18.50 -5.03 15.28
C PRO A 22 -17.38 -6.09 15.30
N ALA A 23 -16.33 -5.82 16.07
CA ALA A 23 -15.22 -6.75 16.26
C ALA A 23 -14.78 -6.76 17.72
N GLY A 24 -14.47 -7.94 18.23
CA GLY A 24 -13.85 -8.14 19.54
C GLY A 24 -12.32 -8.09 19.46
N ASP A 25 -11.67 -7.95 20.62
CA ASP A 25 -10.21 -7.82 20.72
C ASP A 25 -9.44 -9.12 20.43
N THR A 26 -10.13 -10.26 20.45
CA THR A 26 -9.53 -11.58 20.19
C THR A 26 -9.78 -12.02 18.76
N TYR A 27 -8.95 -12.93 18.24
CA TYR A 27 -9.14 -13.48 16.90
C TYR A 27 -10.55 -14.07 16.67
N ALA A 28 -11.09 -14.77 17.67
CA ALA A 28 -12.44 -15.35 17.61
C ALA A 28 -13.56 -14.29 17.58
N GLY A 29 -13.27 -13.05 17.99
CA GLY A 29 -14.21 -11.94 17.94
C GLY A 29 -14.15 -11.13 16.65
N LYS A 30 -13.23 -11.45 15.72
CA LYS A 30 -13.15 -10.77 14.42
C LYS A 30 -14.26 -11.28 13.48
N PRO A 31 -14.87 -10.39 12.67
CA PRO A 31 -15.94 -10.78 11.78
C PRO A 31 -15.39 -11.53 10.55
N ASP A 32 -16.23 -12.37 9.95
CA ASP A 32 -15.93 -13.01 8.67
C ASP A 32 -15.99 -11.98 7.53
N PHE A 33 -14.93 -11.82 6.75
CA PHE A 33 -14.88 -10.79 5.70
C PHE A 33 -15.88 -10.99 4.56
N ALA A 34 -16.33 -12.23 4.28
CA ALA A 34 -17.38 -12.46 3.31
C ALA A 34 -18.72 -11.95 3.81
N GLN A 35 -19.01 -12.16 5.10
CA GLN A 35 -20.18 -11.59 5.76
C GLN A 35 -20.10 -10.05 5.82
N VAL A 36 -18.95 -9.48 6.20
CA VAL A 36 -18.77 -8.01 6.26
C VAL A 36 -19.01 -7.37 4.90
N GLU A 37 -18.48 -7.95 3.83
CA GLU A 37 -18.67 -7.43 2.48
C GLU A 37 -20.12 -7.51 2.00
N TYR A 38 -20.83 -8.56 2.39
CA TYR A 38 -22.23 -8.75 2.02
C TYR A 38 -23.16 -7.81 2.81
N GLU A 39 -22.98 -7.72 4.12
CA GLU A 39 -23.85 -6.93 5.01
C GLU A 39 -23.54 -5.44 5.01
N TYR A 40 -22.27 -5.07 4.78
CA TYR A 40 -21.78 -3.69 4.80
C TYR A 40 -21.07 -3.33 3.48
N PRO A 41 -21.78 -3.36 2.34
CA PRO A 41 -21.22 -2.96 1.05
C PRO A 41 -20.83 -1.48 1.09
N ILE A 42 -19.73 -1.12 0.42
CA ILE A 42 -19.25 0.26 0.36
C ILE A 42 -19.68 0.90 -0.97
N PRO A 43 -20.52 1.96 -0.94
CA PRO A 43 -20.84 2.72 -2.15
C PRO A 43 -19.58 3.36 -2.75
N LEU A 44 -19.48 3.43 -4.08
CA LEU A 44 -18.33 4.06 -4.76
C LEU A 44 -18.23 5.55 -4.40
N GLN A 45 -19.34 6.22 -4.14
CA GLN A 45 -19.38 7.62 -3.72
C GLN A 45 -18.74 7.82 -2.34
N GLU A 46 -18.81 6.82 -1.44
CA GLU A 46 -18.12 6.87 -0.15
C GLU A 46 -16.63 6.58 -0.31
N LEU A 47 -16.26 5.62 -1.16
CA LEU A 47 -14.85 5.40 -1.51
C LEU A 47 -14.22 6.62 -2.17
N ALA A 48 -14.98 7.37 -2.98
CA ALA A 48 -14.54 8.62 -3.60
C ALA A 48 -14.14 9.68 -2.55
N LYS A 49 -14.79 9.72 -1.39
CA LYS A 49 -14.47 10.65 -0.29
C LYS A 49 -13.24 10.23 0.54
N VAL A 50 -12.75 8.99 0.37
CA VAL A 50 -11.62 8.49 1.18
C VAL A 50 -10.34 9.27 0.88
N THR A 51 -9.65 9.63 1.95
CA THR A 51 -8.36 10.33 1.93
C THR A 51 -7.32 9.56 2.76
N PRO A 52 -6.01 9.75 2.52
CA PRO A 52 -4.95 9.22 3.39
C PRO A 52 -5.17 9.56 4.88
N LYS A 53 -5.61 10.79 5.16
CA LYS A 53 -5.92 11.25 6.53
C LYS A 53 -7.07 10.47 7.16
N TYR A 54 -8.13 10.16 6.40
CA TYR A 54 -9.21 9.31 6.89
C TYR A 54 -8.70 7.91 7.20
N LEU A 55 -7.90 7.30 6.32
CA LEU A 55 -7.33 5.98 6.53
C LEU A 55 -6.46 5.91 7.80
N ALA A 56 -5.66 6.94 8.07
CA ALA A 56 -4.87 7.04 9.30
C ALA A 56 -5.70 7.23 10.57
N SER A 57 -6.98 7.64 10.45
CA SER A 57 -7.88 7.76 11.59
C SER A 57 -8.55 6.44 12.00
N LEU A 58 -8.52 5.44 11.12
CA LEU A 58 -9.08 4.12 11.35
C LEU A 58 -8.16 3.29 12.26
N ASN A 59 -8.73 2.40 13.05
CA ASN A 59 -7.98 1.36 13.74
C ASN A 59 -7.60 0.22 12.78
N GLN A 60 -6.78 -0.73 13.22
CA GLN A 60 -6.29 -1.82 12.36
C GLN A 60 -7.43 -2.71 11.84
N GLU A 61 -8.42 -3.03 12.65
CA GLU A 61 -9.54 -3.89 12.26
C GLU A 61 -10.46 -3.19 11.24
N GLU A 62 -10.70 -1.88 11.42
CA GLU A 62 -11.41 -1.07 10.42
C GLU A 62 -10.64 -1.03 9.08
N LEU A 63 -9.30 -0.92 9.11
CA LEU A 63 -8.47 -1.00 7.90
C LEU A 63 -8.52 -2.39 7.24
N ASP A 64 -8.52 -3.46 8.03
CA ASP A 64 -8.63 -4.83 7.53
C ASP A 64 -9.99 -5.05 6.84
N GLN A 65 -11.08 -4.65 7.49
CA GLN A 65 -12.43 -4.71 6.91
C GLN A 65 -12.59 -3.83 5.67
N LEU A 66 -12.00 -2.62 5.66
CA LEU A 66 -11.99 -1.77 4.47
C LEU A 66 -11.27 -2.48 3.33
N TYR A 67 -10.02 -2.92 3.54
CA TYR A 67 -9.19 -3.56 2.53
C TYR A 67 -9.85 -4.82 1.94
N ALA A 68 -10.44 -5.67 2.79
CA ALA A 68 -11.12 -6.90 2.37
C ALA A 68 -12.31 -6.64 1.42
N ARG A 69 -12.92 -5.44 1.51
CA ARG A 69 -14.04 -5.01 0.67
C ARG A 69 -13.62 -4.26 -0.59
N LEU A 70 -12.34 -3.91 -0.75
CA LEU A 70 -11.83 -3.26 -1.97
C LEU A 70 -11.63 -4.29 -3.09
N SER A 71 -11.67 -3.83 -4.34
CA SER A 71 -11.14 -4.61 -5.47
C SER A 71 -9.69 -4.24 -5.77
N SER A 72 -9.06 -5.06 -6.62
CA SER A 72 -7.71 -4.78 -7.09
C SER A 72 -7.63 -3.44 -7.84
N GLY A 73 -8.63 -3.12 -8.66
CA GLY A 73 -8.51 -2.06 -9.66
C GLY A 73 -7.45 -2.40 -10.71
N PRO A 74 -7.09 -1.44 -11.58
CA PRO A 74 -5.99 -1.63 -12.53
C PRO A 74 -4.64 -1.68 -11.80
N ILE A 75 -3.67 -2.40 -12.35
CA ILE A 75 -2.26 -2.25 -11.90
C ILE A 75 -1.85 -0.78 -12.13
N PRO A 76 -1.30 -0.09 -11.10
CA PRO A 76 -0.86 1.29 -11.25
C PRO A 76 0.22 1.42 -12.33
N ASP A 77 0.33 2.61 -12.93
CA ASP A 77 1.38 2.93 -13.88
C ASP A 77 1.94 4.33 -13.61
N GLY A 78 3.25 4.49 -13.76
CA GLY A 78 3.94 5.74 -13.48
C GLY A 78 4.21 6.01 -11.98
N PRO A 79 4.54 7.27 -11.63
CA PRO A 79 4.98 7.63 -10.28
C PRO A 79 3.80 7.78 -9.30
N PHE A 80 4.01 7.33 -8.07
CA PHE A 80 3.10 7.46 -6.94
C PHE A 80 3.86 7.96 -5.71
N ASP A 81 3.26 8.88 -4.99
CA ASP A 81 3.68 9.25 -3.64
C ASP A 81 3.20 8.17 -2.67
N GLY A 82 4.02 7.83 -1.68
CA GLY A 82 3.66 6.83 -0.69
C GLY A 82 3.76 7.36 0.74
N GLU A 83 2.88 6.86 1.62
CA GLU A 83 2.87 7.22 3.03
C GLU A 83 2.50 5.99 3.87
N ILE A 84 3.18 5.78 5.00
CA ILE A 84 2.81 4.74 5.97
C ILE A 84 1.52 5.18 6.67
N VAL A 85 0.54 4.29 6.73
CA VAL A 85 -0.69 4.51 7.48
C VAL A 85 -0.53 3.92 8.87
N PHE A 86 -0.40 4.80 9.86
CA PHE A 86 -0.42 4.40 11.27
C PHE A 86 -1.86 4.35 11.77
N PRO A 87 -2.41 3.16 12.10
CA PRO A 87 -3.77 3.07 12.62
C PRO A 87 -3.89 3.79 13.97
N ARG A 88 -5.08 4.33 14.22
CA ARG A 88 -5.40 4.98 15.50
C ARG A 88 -5.14 4.02 16.67
N GLY A 89 -4.35 4.47 17.65
CA GLY A 89 -3.98 3.68 18.83
C GLY A 89 -2.65 2.93 18.68
N SER A 90 -2.09 2.82 17.47
CA SER A 90 -0.68 2.42 17.29
C SER A 90 0.22 3.61 17.64
N SER A 91 1.23 3.41 18.48
CA SER A 91 2.20 4.47 18.72
C SER A 91 2.99 4.68 17.42
N GLY A 92 3.04 5.91 16.89
CA GLY A 92 3.68 6.28 15.61
C GLY A 92 5.21 6.10 15.55
N LYS A 93 5.77 5.22 16.38
CA LYS A 93 7.07 4.60 16.19
C LYS A 93 6.78 3.12 16.01
N LEU A 94 7.01 2.60 14.81
CA LEU A 94 7.17 1.16 14.61
C LEU A 94 8.19 0.70 15.66
N ARG A 95 7.72 0.16 16.80
CA ARG A 95 8.66 -0.45 17.73
C ARG A 95 9.09 -1.70 17.00
N ALA A 96 10.33 -1.75 16.55
CA ALA A 96 10.92 -2.96 15.99
C ALA A 96 10.62 -4.19 16.88
N ALA A 97 10.45 -3.99 18.20
CA ALA A 97 10.00 -5.00 19.15
C ALA A 97 8.59 -5.60 18.92
N GLU A 98 7.66 -4.90 18.26
CA GLU A 98 6.33 -5.43 17.91
C GLU A 98 6.37 -6.26 16.63
N ILE A 99 7.18 -5.84 15.65
CA ILE A 99 7.45 -6.59 14.41
C ILE A 99 8.28 -7.85 14.72
N ILE A 100 9.26 -7.74 15.62
CA ILE A 100 10.15 -8.84 16.04
C ILE A 100 9.48 -9.71 17.12
N GLY A 101 8.62 -9.16 17.97
CA GLY A 101 7.96 -9.87 19.07
C GLY A 101 6.94 -10.91 18.64
N GLY A 102 6.39 -10.80 17.42
CA GLY A 102 5.53 -11.81 16.79
C GLY A 102 6.30 -12.99 16.17
N LEU A 103 7.62 -12.89 16.03
CA LEU A 103 8.51 -13.90 15.45
C LEU A 103 9.42 -14.47 16.55
N LYS A 104 8.87 -15.29 17.44
CA LYS A 104 9.56 -15.90 18.59
C LYS A 104 10.71 -16.87 18.25
N GLY A 105 11.29 -16.85 17.04
CA GLY A 105 12.21 -17.89 16.58
C GLY A 105 13.48 -17.47 15.83
N LEU A 106 13.62 -16.21 15.39
CA LEU A 106 14.80 -15.79 14.62
C LEU A 106 15.64 -14.81 15.45
N GLY A 107 16.65 -15.35 16.13
CA GLY A 107 17.60 -14.56 16.90
C GLY A 107 18.31 -13.55 16.00
N VAL A 108 18.22 -12.26 16.32
CA VAL A 108 19.06 -11.26 15.66
C VAL A 108 19.46 -10.14 16.61
N ASN A 109 20.75 -10.13 16.96
CA ASN A 109 21.47 -8.94 17.38
C ASN A 109 21.81 -8.13 16.12
N PHE A 110 20.86 -7.35 15.59
CA PHE A 110 21.15 -6.33 14.57
C PHE A 110 20.59 -4.98 15.04
N LYS A 111 21.44 -3.96 14.95
CA LYS A 111 21.19 -2.58 15.41
C LYS A 111 19.85 -2.04 14.89
N GLY A 112 18.82 -2.00 15.75
CA GLY A 112 17.42 -1.69 15.40
C GLY A 112 17.17 -0.39 14.63
N ARG A 113 18.04 0.63 14.73
CA ARG A 113 17.91 1.89 13.97
C ARG A 113 18.11 1.75 12.45
N MET A 114 18.86 0.74 12.00
CA MET A 114 19.16 0.53 10.58
C MET A 114 17.96 -0.01 9.79
N LEU A 115 17.11 -0.83 10.44
CA LEU A 115 15.91 -1.40 9.83
C LEU A 115 14.81 -0.34 9.66
N GLU A 116 14.65 0.55 10.65
CA GLU A 116 13.58 1.55 10.69
C GLU A 116 13.68 2.54 9.52
N THR A 117 14.86 3.08 9.24
CA THR A 117 15.05 4.12 8.22
C THR A 117 14.97 3.58 6.78
N ALA A 118 15.54 2.39 6.53
CA ALA A 118 15.46 1.75 5.22
C ALA A 118 14.05 1.22 4.94
N GLY A 119 13.35 0.71 5.96
CA GLY A 119 11.95 0.33 5.88
C GLY A 119 11.09 1.51 5.41
N GLU A 120 11.10 2.64 6.14
CA GLU A 120 10.30 3.81 5.74
C GLU A 120 10.58 4.29 4.30
N ALA A 121 11.83 4.22 3.85
CA ALA A 121 12.20 4.61 2.49
C ALA A 121 11.52 3.75 1.41
N LEU A 122 11.24 2.47 1.70
CA LEU A 122 10.53 1.57 0.77
C LEU A 122 9.09 2.02 0.48
N TRP A 123 8.43 2.74 1.40
CA TRP A 123 7.03 3.12 1.23
C TRP A 123 6.79 4.61 0.98
N LYS A 124 7.84 5.44 0.82
CA LYS A 124 7.71 6.90 0.57
C LYS A 124 7.40 7.28 -0.88
N GLY A 125 7.76 6.43 -1.84
CA GLY A 125 7.52 6.71 -3.25
C GLY A 125 7.78 5.48 -4.10
N LYS A 126 6.96 5.28 -5.12
CA LYS A 126 7.05 4.13 -6.02
C LYS A 126 6.85 4.59 -7.46
N VAL A 127 7.54 3.95 -8.40
CA VAL A 127 7.30 4.11 -9.84
C VAL A 127 6.94 2.73 -10.38
N PHE A 128 5.77 2.66 -10.98
CA PHE A 128 5.25 1.45 -11.60
C PHE A 128 5.52 1.50 -13.10
N TYR A 129 5.98 0.38 -13.64
CA TYR A 129 6.13 0.14 -15.07
C TYR A 129 5.20 -1.02 -15.41
N ARG A 130 3.92 -0.73 -15.63
CA ARG A 130 2.86 -1.74 -15.74
C ARG A 130 3.17 -2.78 -16.81
N ASP A 131 3.54 -2.33 -18.01
CA ASP A 131 3.85 -3.22 -19.14
C ASP A 131 5.07 -4.12 -18.90
N GLN A 132 6.01 -3.64 -18.10
CA GLN A 132 7.21 -4.40 -17.73
C GLN A 132 6.95 -5.32 -16.53
N LYS A 133 5.80 -5.19 -15.85
CA LYS A 133 5.49 -5.88 -14.61
C LYS A 133 6.56 -5.64 -13.53
N VAL A 134 7.06 -4.42 -13.46
CA VAL A 134 8.13 -4.02 -12.53
C VAL A 134 7.74 -2.77 -11.76
N LEU A 135 8.06 -2.77 -10.48
CA LEU A 135 8.05 -1.60 -9.62
C LEU A 135 9.47 -1.22 -9.21
N ARG A 136 9.71 0.07 -9.00
CA ARG A 136 10.91 0.56 -8.32
C ARG A 136 10.53 1.58 -7.27
N ASN A 137 11.25 1.58 -6.16
CA ASN A 137 11.02 2.53 -5.09
C ASN A 137 11.76 3.81 -5.44
N ARG A 138 11.05 4.93 -5.37
CA ARG A 138 11.54 6.27 -5.68
C ARG A 138 12.10 6.90 -4.42
N ILE A 139 13.42 6.99 -4.36
CA ILE A 139 14.14 7.60 -3.24
C ILE A 139 14.52 9.02 -3.63
N GLN A 140 14.04 10.03 -2.90
CA GLN A 140 14.38 11.45 -3.15
C GLN A 140 15.57 11.93 -2.32
N ASP A 141 15.93 11.19 -1.27
CA ASP A 141 17.10 11.48 -0.43
C ASP A 141 17.87 10.20 -0.15
N LEU A 142 19.02 10.02 -0.80
CA LEU A 142 19.90 8.86 -0.56
C LEU A 142 20.55 8.87 0.83
N SER A 143 20.49 9.98 1.58
CA SER A 143 21.08 10.06 2.91
C SER A 143 20.54 8.98 3.85
N VAL A 144 19.26 8.61 3.68
CA VAL A 144 18.55 7.59 4.46
C VAL A 144 19.10 6.17 4.22
N LEU A 145 19.84 5.96 3.13
CA LEU A 145 20.40 4.67 2.73
C LEU A 145 21.94 4.64 2.80
N ARG A 146 22.61 5.75 3.18
CA ARG A 146 24.08 5.83 3.29
C ARG A 146 24.75 4.64 4.00
N PRO A 147 24.20 4.09 5.09
CA PRO A 147 24.84 2.98 5.78
C PRO A 147 24.86 1.66 5.00
N VAL A 148 23.99 1.52 4.00
CA VAL A 148 23.75 0.27 3.27
C VAL A 148 23.99 0.39 1.77
N ILE A 149 24.19 1.60 1.23
CA ILE A 149 24.54 1.83 -0.16
C ILE A 149 25.95 1.30 -0.44
N GLY A 150 26.07 0.47 -1.48
CA GLY A 150 27.35 0.00 -2.00
C GLY A 150 27.95 0.95 -3.05
N PRO A 151 29.18 0.69 -3.51
CA PRO A 151 29.84 1.50 -4.53
C PRO A 151 29.09 1.49 -5.88
N GLY A 152 29.39 2.48 -6.73
CA GLY A 152 28.89 2.61 -8.11
C GLY A 152 27.74 3.61 -8.27
N ASP A 153 27.52 4.09 -9.48
CA ASP A 153 26.52 5.13 -9.76
C ASP A 153 25.09 4.59 -9.71
N ILE A 154 24.20 5.26 -8.98
CA ILE A 154 22.79 4.89 -8.90
C ILE A 154 22.02 5.65 -9.99
N PRO A 155 21.25 4.95 -10.86
CA PRO A 155 20.45 5.59 -11.87
C PRO A 155 19.53 6.65 -11.27
N LYS A 156 19.59 7.83 -11.87
CA LYS A 156 18.87 9.02 -11.45
C LYS A 156 17.83 9.36 -12.51
N ILE A 157 16.63 9.68 -12.07
CA ILE A 157 15.53 10.14 -12.92
C ILE A 157 15.06 11.50 -12.44
N ASP A 158 14.45 12.26 -13.34
CA ASP A 158 13.64 13.42 -12.98
C ASP A 158 12.20 12.97 -12.82
N VAL A 159 11.60 13.25 -11.67
CA VAL A 159 10.16 13.08 -11.45
C VAL A 159 9.63 14.38 -10.87
N ASP A 160 8.73 15.03 -11.60
CA ASP A 160 8.13 16.30 -11.23
C ASP A 160 9.17 17.41 -10.94
N GLY A 161 10.25 17.46 -11.73
CA GLY A 161 11.33 18.44 -11.57
C GLY A 161 12.22 18.19 -10.35
N ARG A 162 12.16 16.99 -9.77
CA ARG A 162 13.01 16.56 -8.67
C ARG A 162 13.79 15.33 -9.05
N ASP A 163 15.06 15.38 -8.69
CA ASP A 163 15.96 14.25 -8.73
C ASP A 163 15.46 13.12 -7.82
N ALA A 164 15.37 11.92 -8.38
CA ALA A 164 15.07 10.72 -7.63
C ALA A 164 15.91 9.54 -8.11
N TRP A 165 16.16 8.61 -7.20
CA TRP A 165 16.85 7.36 -7.49
C TRP A 165 15.87 6.21 -7.44
N LEU A 166 16.02 5.29 -8.38
CA LEU A 166 15.19 4.09 -8.46
C LEU A 166 15.96 2.91 -7.88
N LEU A 167 15.46 2.41 -6.75
CA LEU A 167 16.06 1.30 -5.99
C LEU A 167 15.00 0.26 -5.66
N PHE A 168 15.42 -0.87 -5.11
CA PHE A 168 14.55 -1.96 -4.65
C PHE A 168 13.55 -2.42 -5.72
N PRO A 169 14.02 -2.90 -6.89
CA PRO A 169 13.09 -3.36 -7.92
C PRO A 169 12.27 -4.55 -7.41
N ALA A 170 10.98 -4.58 -7.76
CA ALA A 170 10.06 -5.65 -7.38
C ALA A 170 9.23 -6.11 -8.59
N LYS A 171 8.81 -7.37 -8.59
CA LYS A 171 7.88 -7.91 -9.61
C LYS A 171 6.46 -7.46 -9.28
N LEU A 172 5.67 -7.16 -10.31
CA LEU A 172 4.26 -6.82 -10.22
C LEU A 172 3.41 -7.92 -10.87
N TYR A 173 2.45 -8.45 -10.13
CA TYR A 173 1.52 -9.46 -10.67
C TYR A 173 0.25 -9.57 -9.82
N CYS A 174 -0.77 -10.23 -10.35
CA CYS A 174 -1.94 -10.62 -9.58
C CYS A 174 -1.69 -11.92 -8.83
N GLY A 175 -1.96 -11.92 -7.53
CA GLY A 175 -1.77 -13.11 -6.70
C GLY A 175 -2.67 -13.10 -5.49
N GLN A 176 -2.79 -14.26 -4.86
CA GLN A 176 -3.67 -14.47 -3.71
C GLN A 176 -3.37 -13.48 -2.58
N SER A 177 -4.40 -12.80 -2.06
CA SER A 177 -4.27 -11.95 -0.87
C SER A 177 -3.98 -12.78 0.37
N LEU A 178 -3.09 -12.29 1.25
CA LEU A 178 -2.80 -12.95 2.53
C LEU A 178 -3.86 -12.65 3.60
N ILE A 179 -4.48 -11.46 3.57
CA ILE A 179 -5.55 -11.11 4.52
C ILE A 179 -6.92 -11.66 4.11
N ASP A 180 -7.13 -11.91 2.81
CA ASP A 180 -8.42 -12.29 2.23
C ASP A 180 -8.23 -13.24 1.05
N SER A 181 -8.17 -14.54 1.35
CA SER A 181 -7.90 -15.61 0.37
C SER A 181 -9.05 -15.86 -0.62
N ARG A 182 -10.16 -15.12 -0.53
CA ARG A 182 -11.29 -15.25 -1.47
C ARG A 182 -10.99 -14.62 -2.84
N ARG A 183 -9.98 -13.75 -2.94
CA ARG A 183 -9.63 -13.02 -4.17
C ARG A 183 -8.15 -12.65 -4.26
N GLU A 184 -7.76 -12.20 -5.45
CA GLU A 184 -6.41 -11.70 -5.68
C GLU A 184 -6.27 -10.22 -5.36
N SER A 185 -5.04 -9.83 -5.04
CA SER A 185 -4.58 -8.44 -4.95
C SER A 185 -3.45 -8.22 -5.95
N ILE A 186 -3.13 -6.94 -6.21
CA ILE A 186 -1.91 -6.60 -6.94
C ILE A 186 -0.75 -6.77 -5.97
N ILE A 187 0.20 -7.63 -6.32
CA ILE A 187 1.37 -7.97 -5.51
C ILE A 187 2.58 -7.18 -5.97
N ILE A 188 3.30 -6.62 -5.01
CA ILE A 188 4.63 -6.03 -5.19
C ILE A 188 5.61 -6.96 -4.48
N ASP A 189 6.29 -7.82 -5.24
CA ASP A 189 7.13 -8.89 -4.70
C ASP A 189 8.62 -8.59 -4.85
N TYR A 190 9.30 -8.40 -3.73
CA TYR A 190 10.73 -8.13 -3.70
C TYR A 190 11.56 -9.42 -3.64
N ALA A 191 10.94 -10.60 -3.49
CA ALA A 191 11.66 -11.87 -3.40
C ALA A 191 12.58 -12.09 -4.60
N PHE A 192 12.14 -11.68 -5.79
CA PHE A 192 12.85 -11.85 -7.07
C PHE A 192 13.53 -10.58 -7.55
N THR A 193 13.87 -9.67 -6.63
CA THR A 193 14.53 -8.40 -6.96
C THR A 193 15.83 -8.60 -7.76
N ASP A 194 16.56 -9.69 -7.48
CA ASP A 194 17.83 -10.07 -8.09
C ASP A 194 17.72 -10.50 -9.56
N GLU A 195 16.51 -10.81 -10.02
CA GLU A 195 16.21 -11.18 -11.40
C GLU A 195 15.84 -9.98 -12.27
N ILE A 196 15.68 -8.79 -11.68
CA ILE A 196 15.21 -7.59 -12.38
C ILE A 196 16.41 -6.75 -12.83
N ARG A 197 16.40 -6.33 -14.10
CA ARG A 197 17.42 -5.44 -14.67
C ARG A 197 17.65 -4.23 -13.76
N GLY A 198 18.90 -3.87 -13.51
CA GLY A 198 19.23 -2.72 -12.67
C GLY A 198 19.16 -2.99 -11.16
N TYR A 199 18.93 -4.24 -10.74
CA TYR A 199 19.21 -4.69 -9.37
C TYR A 199 20.65 -4.37 -8.95
N ARG A 200 20.80 -4.02 -7.68
CA ARG A 200 22.08 -3.80 -7.04
C ARG A 200 22.16 -4.60 -5.76
N GLU A 201 23.29 -5.28 -5.57
CA GLU A 201 23.53 -6.06 -4.35
C GLU A 201 23.37 -5.21 -3.09
N LYS A 202 23.75 -3.94 -3.13
CA LYS A 202 23.54 -2.99 -2.05
C LYS A 202 22.89 -1.72 -2.62
N PRO A 203 21.68 -1.33 -2.19
CA PRO A 203 20.95 -1.82 -1.01
C PRO A 203 19.88 -2.89 -1.29
N ASP A 204 19.62 -3.27 -2.55
CA ASP A 204 18.35 -3.94 -2.92
C ASP A 204 18.17 -5.32 -2.27
N PHE A 205 19.26 -6.01 -1.92
CA PHE A 205 19.20 -7.30 -1.22
C PHE A 205 18.37 -7.25 0.09
N LEU A 206 18.31 -6.09 0.73
CA LEU A 206 17.60 -5.90 2.01
C LEU A 206 16.11 -6.19 1.90
N ALA A 207 15.48 -5.89 0.77
CA ALA A 207 14.06 -6.14 0.57
C ALA A 207 13.79 -7.58 0.11
N GLY A 208 14.77 -8.23 -0.53
CA GLY A 208 14.59 -9.53 -1.16
C GLY A 208 14.73 -10.75 -0.25
N ARG A 209 14.84 -11.94 -0.88
CA ARG A 209 14.87 -13.26 -0.21
C ARG A 209 15.94 -13.42 0.88
N ARG A 210 17.06 -12.71 0.76
CA ARG A 210 18.18 -12.74 1.72
C ARG A 210 18.09 -11.68 2.82
N GLY A 211 17.12 -10.78 2.74
CA GLY A 211 16.87 -9.72 3.72
C GLY A 211 15.54 -9.92 4.42
N LEU A 212 14.70 -8.91 4.36
CA LEU A 212 13.40 -8.82 5.04
C LEU A 212 12.28 -9.61 4.35
N LYS A 213 12.53 -10.13 3.15
CA LYS A 213 11.53 -10.87 2.35
C LYS A 213 10.22 -10.09 2.24
N VAL A 214 10.33 -8.85 1.78
CA VAL A 214 9.20 -7.93 1.69
C VAL A 214 8.26 -8.39 0.58
N ARG A 215 6.97 -8.44 0.90
CA ARG A 215 5.88 -8.62 -0.04
C ARG A 215 4.80 -7.61 0.32
N ASP A 216 4.51 -6.69 -0.59
CA ASP A 216 3.33 -5.84 -0.44
C ASP A 216 2.15 -6.42 -1.24
N GLU A 217 0.93 -6.18 -0.78
CA GLU A 217 -0.28 -6.29 -1.59
C GLU A 217 -1.06 -4.98 -1.55
N ILE A 218 -1.61 -4.57 -2.68
CA ILE A 218 -2.38 -3.33 -2.80
C ILE A 218 -3.74 -3.60 -3.45
N ARG A 219 -4.72 -2.79 -3.04
CA ARG A 219 -6.06 -2.72 -3.62
C ARG A 219 -6.47 -1.27 -3.82
N MET A 220 -7.24 -1.00 -4.87
CA MET A 220 -7.65 0.35 -5.21
C MET A 220 -8.78 0.81 -4.29
N VAL A 221 -8.59 1.96 -3.64
CA VAL A 221 -9.67 2.67 -2.94
C VAL A 221 -10.49 3.44 -3.97
N ARG A 222 -9.80 4.19 -4.82
CA ARG A 222 -10.33 4.98 -5.95
C ARG A 222 -9.18 5.27 -6.92
N PRO A 223 -9.42 5.79 -8.15
CA PRO A 223 -8.35 6.09 -9.09
C PRO A 223 -7.25 6.92 -8.44
N GLY A 224 -6.01 6.51 -8.68
CA GLY A 224 -4.84 7.17 -8.09
C GLY A 224 -4.70 7.01 -6.57
N LEU A 225 -5.56 6.30 -5.84
CA LEU A 225 -5.39 6.02 -4.41
C LEU A 225 -5.52 4.52 -4.12
N TYR A 226 -4.43 3.92 -3.68
CA TYR A 226 -4.38 2.51 -3.29
C TYR A 226 -4.08 2.39 -1.81
N LEU A 227 -4.75 1.45 -1.16
CA LEU A 227 -4.40 0.99 0.18
C LEU A 227 -3.53 -0.26 0.03
N GLY A 228 -2.42 -0.27 0.75
CA GLY A 228 -1.42 -1.32 0.72
C GLY A 228 -1.18 -1.93 2.08
N ARG A 229 -0.80 -3.21 2.06
CA ARG A 229 -0.41 -4.00 3.24
C ARG A 229 0.97 -4.57 2.99
N ALA A 230 1.88 -4.33 3.92
CA ALA A 230 3.26 -4.81 3.85
C ALA A 230 3.44 -6.05 4.74
N TYR A 231 4.13 -7.05 4.20
CA TYR A 231 4.48 -8.27 4.89
C TYR A 231 5.99 -8.48 4.85
N MET A 232 6.56 -9.00 5.94
CA MET A 232 7.94 -9.45 6.04
C MET A 232 7.95 -10.89 6.50
N ASP A 233 8.53 -11.78 5.70
CA ASP A 233 8.52 -13.23 5.96
C ASP A 233 7.12 -13.77 6.29
N HIS A 234 6.11 -13.32 5.54
CA HIS A 234 4.68 -13.63 5.68
C HIS A 234 3.97 -13.03 6.92
N ALA A 235 4.69 -12.37 7.83
CA ALA A 235 4.08 -11.64 8.93
C ALA A 235 3.61 -10.25 8.47
N PHE A 236 2.40 -9.85 8.84
CA PHE A 236 1.91 -8.49 8.62
C PHE A 236 2.74 -7.48 9.42
N VAL A 237 3.16 -6.39 8.77
CA VAL A 237 4.02 -5.37 9.38
C VAL A 237 3.30 -4.04 9.52
N LEU A 238 2.74 -3.52 8.43
CA LEU A 238 2.09 -2.21 8.40
C LEU A 238 1.13 -2.05 7.23
N ASN A 239 0.31 -1.02 7.30
CA ASN A 239 -0.44 -0.50 6.16
C ASN A 239 0.27 0.73 5.58
N PHE A 240 0.09 0.97 4.28
CA PHE A 240 0.57 2.16 3.59
C PHE A 240 -0.43 2.58 2.52
N VAL A 241 -0.27 3.78 1.98
CA VAL A 241 -1.05 4.26 0.83
C VAL A 241 -0.13 4.63 -0.31
N LEU A 242 -0.67 4.56 -1.52
CA LEU A 242 -0.07 5.12 -2.72
C LEU A 242 -1.03 6.11 -3.35
N ALA A 243 -0.55 7.32 -3.61
CA ALA A 243 -1.34 8.43 -4.13
C ALA A 243 -0.74 9.00 -5.43
N ASN A 244 -1.59 9.22 -6.43
CA ASN A 244 -1.30 9.97 -7.65
C ASN A 244 -2.51 10.86 -7.97
N LYS A 245 -2.34 12.17 -7.75
CA LYS A 245 -3.41 13.16 -7.93
C LYS A 245 -3.88 13.32 -9.38
N ALA A 246 -2.97 13.15 -10.34
CA ALA A 246 -3.31 13.28 -11.76
C ALA A 246 -4.20 12.12 -12.22
N MET A 247 -3.85 10.89 -11.82
CA MET A 247 -4.67 9.69 -12.09
C MET A 247 -6.00 9.73 -11.36
N ASP A 248 -6.02 10.22 -10.13
CA ASP A 248 -7.25 10.47 -9.40
C ASP A 248 -8.20 11.39 -10.18
N LYS A 249 -7.72 12.57 -10.57
CA LYS A 249 -8.51 13.54 -11.34
C LYS A 249 -8.99 12.96 -12.67
N ALA A 250 -8.14 12.21 -13.37
CA ALA A 250 -8.45 11.64 -14.68
C ALA A 250 -9.52 10.53 -14.61
N GLY A 251 -9.44 9.64 -13.62
CA GLY A 251 -10.35 8.48 -13.52
C GLY A 251 -11.62 8.72 -12.69
N ARG A 252 -11.76 9.89 -12.05
CA ARG A 252 -12.81 10.14 -11.05
C ARG A 252 -14.23 9.90 -11.58
N ALA A 253 -14.56 10.47 -12.72
CA ALA A 253 -15.91 10.40 -13.29
C ALA A 253 -16.30 8.96 -13.68
N GLU A 254 -15.38 8.22 -14.30
CA GLU A 254 -15.57 6.82 -14.65
C GLU A 254 -15.75 5.95 -13.40
N PHE A 255 -14.95 6.20 -12.36
CA PHE A 255 -15.09 5.49 -11.08
C PHE A 255 -16.44 5.72 -10.41
N GLU A 256 -16.93 6.95 -10.35
CA GLU A 256 -18.21 7.27 -9.71
C GLU A 256 -19.41 6.67 -10.45
N THR A 257 -19.26 6.33 -11.74
CA THR A 257 -20.28 5.64 -12.55
C THR A 257 -20.10 4.12 -12.58
N GLY A 258 -19.15 3.56 -11.80
CA GLY A 258 -18.91 2.12 -11.71
C GLY A 258 -18.11 1.54 -12.88
N GLN A 259 -17.51 2.38 -13.74
CA GLN A 259 -16.69 1.94 -14.87
C GLN A 259 -15.26 1.65 -14.44
N VAL A 260 -15.10 0.76 -13.47
CA VAL A 260 -13.78 0.34 -12.95
C VAL A 260 -13.45 -1.04 -13.46
N LYS A 261 -12.31 -1.17 -14.13
CA LYS A 261 -11.78 -2.47 -14.54
C LYS A 261 -10.78 -2.98 -13.51
N ASP A 262 -11.11 -4.11 -12.90
CA ASP A 262 -10.18 -4.87 -12.09
C ASP A 262 -9.17 -5.61 -12.98
N GLU A 263 -7.90 -5.60 -12.58
CA GLU A 263 -6.85 -6.37 -13.25
C GLU A 263 -6.81 -7.81 -12.73
N CYS A 264 -6.95 -7.97 -11.42
CA CYS A 264 -6.78 -9.26 -10.75
C CYS A 264 -8.11 -9.96 -10.54
N TRP A 265 -8.07 -11.29 -10.38
CA TRP A 265 -9.27 -12.09 -10.20
C TRP A 265 -10.05 -11.63 -8.95
N PRO A 266 -11.33 -11.21 -9.10
CA PRO A 266 -12.09 -10.60 -8.00
C PRO A 266 -12.64 -11.63 -7.00
N GLY A 267 -12.43 -12.93 -7.24
CA GLY A 267 -13.03 -14.00 -6.45
C GLY A 267 -14.35 -14.48 -7.06
N THR A 268 -15.03 -15.37 -6.32
CA THR A 268 -16.35 -15.91 -6.70
C THR A 268 -17.52 -15.13 -6.10
N GLN A 269 -17.28 -14.35 -5.04
CA GLN A 269 -18.31 -13.54 -4.40
C GLN A 269 -18.55 -12.27 -5.23
N THR A 270 -19.76 -12.13 -5.75
CA THR A 270 -20.17 -10.91 -6.46
C THR A 270 -20.16 -9.73 -5.50
N ARG A 271 -19.33 -8.72 -5.79
CA ARG A 271 -19.33 -7.46 -5.04
C ARG A 271 -20.63 -6.72 -5.32
N VAL A 272 -21.46 -6.57 -4.30
CA VAL A 272 -22.62 -5.69 -4.37
C VAL A 272 -22.08 -4.27 -4.22
N VAL A 273 -21.92 -3.56 -5.33
CA VAL A 273 -21.72 -2.13 -5.29
C VAL A 273 -23.08 -1.53 -4.94
N ALA A 274 -23.21 -0.99 -3.73
CA ALA A 274 -24.44 -0.33 -3.32
C ALA A 274 -24.72 0.84 -4.30
N ALA A 275 -25.86 0.77 -4.98
CA ALA A 275 -26.37 1.89 -5.75
C ALA A 275 -26.77 3.00 -4.77
N THR A 276 -26.48 4.24 -5.13
CA THR A 276 -26.94 5.42 -4.41
C THR A 276 -28.48 5.43 -4.44
N HIS A 277 -29.10 5.41 -3.25
CA HIS A 277 -30.48 5.86 -3.07
C HIS A 277 -30.50 7.38 -2.87
#